data_AF-A0A8C5D3Z9-F1
#
_entry.id   AF-A0A8C5D3Z9-F1
#
_cell.length_a   1.000
_cell.length_b   1.000
_cell.length_c   1.000
_cell.angle_alpha   90.00
_cell.angle_beta   90.00
_cell.angle_gamma   90.00
#
_symmetry.space_group_name_H-M   'P 1'
#
loop_
_entity.id
_entity.type
_entity.pdbx_description
1 polymer ?
#
loop_
_entity_poly.entity_id
_entity_poly.type
_entity_poly.pdbx_seq_one_letter_code
_entity_poly.pdbx_strand_id
1 'polypeptide(L)'
;MTGERVKHSPILAALFRGSDETEPATGAELIKERLYFATLRSKPKSTANTHYFCTDDEFVYENFYADFGPLNLAMLYRYCCKLNKKLKSFTLTRKRIVHYTSFDQRKRSNAAVLIGGYAVIYLKKSPEEAYRALISGSNASYLPFRDASFGTCSYSLTVLECLQGIRKALQHGFFDFENFDVDEYEHYERVENGDLNWIVPGKFLAFSGPHPKTKVENGYPLHAPEAYFPYFRKHNVTTVVRLNKKIYDAQRFVDAGFDHYDLFFVDGSTPNDVITRRFLYVCESAKGAVAVHCKAGLGRTGTLIGCYLMKHYRFTAGECMAWIRICRPGSVIGPQQNFLEEKQAPLWLLGDNHRSQRAESQLISSMEELSLSPAHMLREGELTDGVSAPTQGDKLRALKSRRAPRPATTGTLRMEEMKLHSRSSSQPLRLSLGTGQGPASPMKISKLPASSASAAAKRINRSSTSPSNSRSSVFSSRLASSLSDLYVEDRKSAYASAPSFSLSPAPSTLAPPPVPRYANGTRGAQHEVNNNNGSGGSAAPLAGKGFVYRSPYGAMKGQSGRYLSRSIPVSVS
;
A
#
# COMPACT_ATOMS: atom_id res chain seq x y z
N MET A 1 -5.87 44.26 63.63
CA MET A 1 -6.95 43.75 62.76
C MET A 1 -6.39 43.69 61.33
N THR A 2 -5.61 42.71 60.85
CA THR A 2 -5.35 41.29 61.22
C THR A 2 -6.54 40.33 61.08
N GLY A 3 -6.31 39.21 60.38
CA GLY A 3 -7.28 38.17 60.01
C GLY A 3 -7.13 37.74 58.54
N GLU A 4 -5.98 37.22 58.08
CA GLU A 4 -5.46 35.84 58.20
C GLU A 4 -5.85 34.86 57.06
N ARG A 5 -4.85 34.08 56.63
CA ARG A 5 -4.96 33.06 55.57
C ARG A 5 -5.41 31.72 56.16
N VAL A 6 -6.49 31.13 55.65
CA VAL A 6 -6.72 29.69 55.81
C VAL A 6 -6.00 28.93 54.69
N LYS A 7 -4.90 28.24 55.05
CA LYS A 7 -4.24 27.28 54.16
C LYS A 7 -5.07 25.99 54.13
N HIS A 8 -5.47 25.51 52.95
CA HIS A 8 -5.98 24.14 52.83
C HIS A 8 -4.87 23.15 53.20
N SER A 9 -5.14 22.27 54.16
CA SER A 9 -4.19 21.25 54.63
C SER A 9 -4.00 20.15 53.57
N PRO A 10 -2.75 19.78 53.21
CA PRO A 10 -2.50 18.71 52.24
C PRO A 10 -2.76 17.30 52.80
N ILE A 11 -3.14 17.17 54.07
CA ILE A 11 -3.20 15.88 54.79
C ILE A 11 -4.42 15.03 54.37
N LEU A 12 -5.54 15.63 53.94
CA LEU A 12 -6.72 14.88 53.49
C LEU A 12 -6.56 14.25 52.09
N ALA A 13 -5.59 14.67 51.28
CA ALA A 13 -5.28 14.03 49.99
C ALA A 13 -4.41 12.76 50.13
N ALA A 14 -3.89 12.48 51.33
CA ALA A 14 -3.04 11.32 51.59
C ALA A 14 -3.83 10.06 52.04
N LEU A 15 -5.01 10.24 52.65
CA LEU A 15 -5.76 9.18 53.32
C LEU A 15 -6.54 8.21 52.40
N PHE A 16 -6.57 8.47 51.09
CA PHE A 16 -7.11 7.54 50.08
C PHE A 16 -6.03 6.88 49.20
N ARG A 17 -4.73 7.02 49.52
CA ARG A 17 -3.67 6.22 48.88
C ARG A 17 -3.57 4.83 49.51
N GLY A 18 -4.62 4.03 49.34
CA GLY A 18 -4.65 2.61 49.68
C GLY A 18 -4.37 1.72 48.47
N SER A 19 -3.28 0.96 48.54
CA SER A 19 -2.95 -0.22 47.70
C SER A 19 -2.95 -0.09 46.16
N ASP A 20 -1.73 -0.03 45.61
CA ASP A 20 -1.28 -0.83 44.44
C ASP A 20 -1.94 -0.65 43.05
N GLU A 21 -2.58 0.49 42.76
CA GLU A 21 -2.75 0.91 41.35
C GLU A 21 -1.43 1.44 40.78
N THR A 22 -0.73 0.60 40.02
CA THR A 22 0.29 1.06 39.07
C THR A 22 -0.42 1.84 37.95
N GLU A 23 -0.37 3.17 38.03
CA GLU A 23 -0.78 4.06 36.95
C GLU A 23 -0.16 3.61 35.61
N PRO A 24 -0.92 3.57 34.50
CA PRO A 24 -0.38 3.31 33.17
C PRO A 24 0.36 4.54 32.61
N ALA A 25 1.33 5.05 33.39
CA ALA A 25 1.97 6.37 33.26
C ALA A 25 2.95 6.52 32.07
N THR A 26 2.78 5.72 31.01
CA THR A 26 3.62 5.75 29.80
C THR A 26 2.84 5.66 28.48
N GLY A 27 1.50 5.59 28.55
CA GLY A 27 0.64 5.55 27.37
C GLY A 27 0.17 6.94 26.92
N ALA A 28 0.14 7.16 25.61
CA ALA A 28 -0.53 8.31 25.02
C ALA A 28 -2.04 8.24 25.26
N GLU A 29 -2.64 9.30 25.80
CA GLU A 29 -4.09 9.39 26.04
C GLU A 29 -4.83 9.93 24.81
N LEU A 30 -5.76 9.16 24.26
CA LEU A 30 -6.53 9.53 23.07
C LEU A 30 -7.94 10.00 23.44
N ILE A 31 -8.58 9.32 24.39
CA ILE A 31 -9.85 9.73 25.03
C ILE A 31 -9.61 9.69 26.53
N LYS A 32 -9.84 10.81 27.21
CA LYS A 32 -9.61 10.96 28.65
C LYS A 32 -10.23 9.82 29.45
N GLU A 33 -9.43 9.19 30.32
CA GLU A 33 -9.85 8.10 31.22
C GLU A 33 -10.40 6.83 30.52
N ARG A 34 -10.39 6.77 29.17
CA ARG A 34 -11.15 5.77 28.39
C ARG A 34 -10.31 5.01 27.36
N LEU A 35 -9.43 5.68 26.62
CA LEU A 35 -8.66 5.09 25.52
C LEU A 35 -7.21 5.59 25.52
N TYR A 36 -6.27 4.63 25.57
CA TYR A 36 -4.83 4.87 25.58
C TYR A 36 -4.10 4.04 24.51
N PHE A 37 -2.93 4.52 24.09
CA PHE A 37 -1.97 3.81 23.26
C PHE A 37 -0.64 3.63 24.01
N ALA A 38 -0.05 2.43 24.06
CA ALA A 38 1.18 2.18 24.81
C ALA A 38 2.18 1.29 24.05
N THR A 39 3.49 1.54 24.24
CA THR A 39 4.56 0.62 23.81
C THR A 39 5.00 -0.24 25.00
N LEU A 40 4.81 -1.56 24.94
CA LEU A 40 5.07 -2.48 26.07
C LEU A 40 6.07 -3.59 25.69
N ARG A 41 6.95 -3.97 26.63
CA ARG A 41 7.98 -5.01 26.42
C ARG A 41 7.43 -6.44 26.45
N SER A 42 6.31 -6.64 27.11
CA SER A 42 5.68 -7.95 27.32
C SER A 42 4.16 -7.81 27.25
N LYS A 43 3.46 -8.92 27.02
CA LYS A 43 1.99 -8.98 26.99
C LYS A 43 1.44 -8.69 28.40
N PRO A 44 0.74 -7.56 28.62
CA PRO A 44 0.12 -7.27 29.91
C PRO A 44 -1.07 -8.20 30.17
N LYS A 45 -1.36 -8.45 31.45
CA LYS A 45 -2.63 -9.07 31.88
C LYS A 45 -3.67 -7.97 32.03
N SER A 46 -4.91 -8.20 31.56
CA SER A 46 -6.03 -7.30 31.85
C SER A 46 -6.39 -7.36 33.33
N THR A 47 -6.81 -6.22 33.89
CA THR A 47 -7.14 -6.06 35.31
C THR A 47 -8.64 -5.85 35.51
N ALA A 48 -9.08 -5.58 36.75
CA ALA A 48 -10.43 -5.11 37.03
C ALA A 48 -10.75 -3.84 36.20
N ASN A 49 -9.85 -2.86 36.22
CA ASN A 49 -10.08 -1.52 35.68
C ASN A 49 -9.51 -1.28 34.27
N THR A 50 -8.69 -2.20 33.72
CA THR A 50 -8.01 -2.01 32.43
C THR A 50 -8.14 -3.23 31.52
N HIS A 51 -8.54 -3.00 30.27
CA HIS A 51 -8.54 -3.99 29.20
C HIS A 51 -7.44 -3.68 28.17
N TYR A 52 -6.47 -4.58 28.05
CA TYR A 52 -5.41 -4.48 27.06
C TYR A 52 -5.74 -5.28 25.80
N PHE A 53 -5.41 -4.73 24.63
CA PHE A 53 -5.40 -5.45 23.36
C PHE A 53 -4.26 -4.99 22.46
N CYS A 54 -3.84 -5.86 21.54
CA CYS A 54 -2.76 -5.63 20.60
C CYS A 54 -3.18 -6.21 19.25
N THR A 55 -2.60 -5.69 18.17
CA THR A 55 -2.90 -6.09 16.78
C THR A 55 -1.64 -6.45 15.98
N ASP A 56 -0.47 -6.46 16.63
CA ASP A 56 0.87 -6.67 16.04
C ASP A 56 1.00 -7.97 15.22
N ASP A 57 0.28 -9.03 15.63
CA ASP A 57 0.30 -10.36 15.00
C ASP A 57 -1.03 -10.69 14.29
N GLU A 58 -1.94 -9.73 14.21
CA GLU A 58 -3.27 -9.84 13.59
C GLU A 58 -3.33 -9.05 12.27
N PHE A 59 -2.87 -7.80 12.30
CA PHE A 59 -2.74 -6.95 11.13
C PHE A 59 -1.28 -6.88 10.70
N VAL A 60 -0.85 -7.94 10.03
CA VAL A 60 0.52 -8.11 9.53
C VAL A 60 0.61 -7.51 8.12
N TYR A 61 1.53 -6.57 7.92
CA TYR A 61 1.82 -6.01 6.60
C TYR A 61 2.55 -7.04 5.73
N GLU A 62 2.03 -7.28 4.52
CA GLU A 62 2.66 -8.16 3.54
C GLU A 62 3.66 -7.39 2.69
N ASN A 63 4.94 -7.47 3.05
CA ASN A 63 6.03 -6.77 2.37
C ASN A 63 6.27 -7.25 0.94
N PHE A 64 6.76 -6.34 0.08
CA PHE A 64 7.38 -6.72 -1.18
C PHE A 64 8.86 -7.01 -0.96
N TYR A 65 9.59 -6.07 -0.36
CA TYR A 65 11.00 -6.20 -0.03
C TYR A 65 11.26 -5.79 1.43
N ALA A 66 11.73 -4.57 1.66
CA ALA A 66 12.02 -4.03 3.00
C ALA A 66 10.97 -3.03 3.50
N ASP A 67 9.97 -2.71 2.67
CA ASP A 67 8.75 -2.01 3.08
C ASP A 67 8.02 -2.78 4.19
N PHE A 68 7.48 -2.06 5.15
CA PHE A 68 6.85 -2.66 6.34
C PHE A 68 5.48 -2.03 6.68
N GLY A 69 5.02 -1.07 5.88
CA GLY A 69 3.82 -0.29 6.13
C GLY A 69 3.73 0.95 5.22
N PRO A 70 2.70 1.79 5.40
CA PRO A 70 1.61 1.63 6.36
C PRO A 70 0.71 0.43 6.04
N LEU A 71 -0.04 -0.05 7.03
CA LEU A 71 -1.09 -1.07 6.82
C LEU A 71 -2.17 -0.56 5.86
N ASN A 72 -2.81 -1.49 5.15
CA ASN A 72 -3.76 -1.17 4.08
C ASN A 72 -5.13 -0.70 4.60
N LEU A 73 -5.99 -0.25 3.68
CA LEU A 73 -7.31 0.32 3.97
C LEU A 73 -8.23 -0.68 4.70
N ALA A 74 -8.21 -1.96 4.32
CA ALA A 74 -8.97 -3.01 4.99
C ALA A 74 -8.52 -3.21 6.45
N MET A 75 -7.22 -3.20 6.72
CA MET A 75 -6.68 -3.32 8.08
C MET A 75 -7.03 -2.08 8.94
N LEU A 76 -7.00 -0.88 8.37
CA LEU A 76 -7.47 0.34 9.04
C LEU A 76 -8.98 0.26 9.36
N TYR A 77 -9.80 -0.20 8.41
CA TYR A 77 -11.22 -0.41 8.60
C TYR A 77 -11.52 -1.44 9.70
N ARG A 78 -10.95 -2.65 9.59
CA ARG A 78 -11.13 -3.73 10.58
C ARG A 78 -10.61 -3.32 11.97
N TYR A 79 -9.53 -2.53 12.07
CA TYR A 79 -9.08 -1.93 13.33
C TYR A 79 -10.14 -0.99 13.92
N CYS A 80 -10.70 -0.07 13.12
CA CYS A 80 -11.72 0.86 13.57
C CYS A 80 -12.99 0.14 14.06
N CYS A 81 -13.47 -0.86 13.32
CA CYS A 81 -14.58 -1.72 13.73
C CYS A 81 -14.28 -2.43 15.07
N LYS A 82 -13.07 -2.99 15.22
CA LYS A 82 -12.64 -3.69 16.43
C LYS A 82 -12.58 -2.77 17.64
N LEU A 83 -12.05 -1.55 17.48
CA LEU A 83 -11.96 -0.57 18.55
C LEU A 83 -13.36 -0.02 18.93
N ASN A 84 -14.20 0.30 17.94
CA ASN A 84 -15.60 0.68 18.18
C ASN A 84 -16.37 -0.40 18.94
N LYS A 85 -16.23 -1.68 18.56
CA LYS A 85 -16.86 -2.81 19.28
C LYS A 85 -16.38 -2.90 20.73
N LYS A 86 -15.10 -2.63 21.01
CA LYS A 86 -14.57 -2.61 22.38
C LYS A 86 -15.10 -1.42 23.19
N LEU A 87 -15.12 -0.22 22.61
CA LEU A 87 -15.60 0.99 23.28
C LEU A 87 -17.09 0.91 23.64
N LYS A 88 -17.91 0.31 22.76
CA LYS A 88 -19.35 0.08 22.94
C LYS A 88 -19.69 -1.16 23.78
N SER A 89 -18.72 -2.02 24.12
CA SER A 89 -18.98 -3.29 24.85
C SER A 89 -19.34 -3.02 26.30
N PHE A 90 -20.54 -3.47 26.74
CA PHE A 90 -21.02 -3.32 28.12
C PHE A 90 -20.03 -3.86 29.17
N THR A 91 -19.40 -5.00 28.89
CA THR A 91 -18.36 -5.62 29.73
C THR A 91 -17.07 -4.79 29.90
N LEU A 92 -16.89 -3.76 29.06
CA LEU A 92 -15.72 -2.88 29.03
C LEU A 92 -16.08 -1.41 29.29
N THR A 93 -17.34 -1.08 29.56
CA THR A 93 -17.81 0.32 29.73
C THR A 93 -17.09 1.04 30.87
N ARG A 94 -16.83 0.36 31.99
CA ARG A 94 -16.11 0.91 33.16
C ARG A 94 -14.59 0.66 33.13
N LYS A 95 -14.03 0.14 32.03
CA LYS A 95 -12.60 -0.18 31.93
C LYS A 95 -11.86 0.78 31.01
N ARG A 96 -10.68 1.24 31.40
CA ARG A 96 -9.69 1.87 30.50
C ARG A 96 -9.36 0.86 29.38
N ILE A 97 -9.47 1.25 28.12
CA ILE A 97 -9.05 0.43 26.97
C ILE A 97 -7.65 0.88 26.56
N VAL A 98 -6.71 -0.05 26.52
CA VAL A 98 -5.33 0.22 26.11
C VAL A 98 -5.02 -0.61 24.87
N HIS A 99 -4.82 0.07 23.73
CA HIS A 99 -4.15 -0.53 22.59
C HIS A 99 -2.66 -0.52 22.88
N TYR A 100 -2.02 -1.68 22.89
CA TYR A 100 -0.56 -1.76 23.06
C TYR A 100 0.12 -2.38 21.83
N THR A 101 1.33 -1.92 21.58
CA THR A 101 2.28 -2.44 20.59
C THR A 101 3.52 -2.97 21.29
N SER A 102 4.22 -3.92 20.67
CA SER A 102 5.57 -4.33 21.05
C SER A 102 6.60 -3.23 20.79
N PHE A 103 7.85 -3.44 21.22
CA PHE A 103 8.99 -2.54 20.97
C PHE A 103 9.58 -2.65 19.55
N ASP A 104 9.09 -3.54 18.67
CA ASP A 104 9.52 -3.55 17.26
C ASP A 104 9.07 -2.25 16.57
N GLN A 105 10.04 -1.47 16.07
CA GLN A 105 9.78 -0.14 15.54
C GLN A 105 8.83 -0.12 14.32
N ARG A 106 8.78 -1.20 13.53
CA ARG A 106 7.89 -1.33 12.39
C ARG A 106 6.46 -1.58 12.86
N LYS A 107 6.29 -2.46 13.85
CA LYS A 107 5.00 -2.71 14.50
C LYS A 107 4.48 -1.45 15.20
N ARG A 108 5.33 -0.73 15.93
CA ARG A 108 5.00 0.57 16.57
C ARG A 108 4.46 1.59 15.57
N SER A 109 5.16 1.83 14.46
CA SER A 109 4.74 2.83 13.45
C SER A 109 3.40 2.45 12.80
N ASN A 110 3.18 1.18 12.47
CA ASN A 110 1.89 0.72 11.95
C ASN A 110 0.77 0.86 12.97
N ALA A 111 0.98 0.43 14.22
CA ALA A 111 0.01 0.54 15.29
C ALA A 111 -0.36 2.01 15.57
N ALA A 112 0.62 2.93 15.49
CA ALA A 112 0.42 4.36 15.61
C ALA A 112 -0.44 4.94 14.47
N VAL A 113 -0.23 4.52 13.21
CA VAL A 113 -1.11 4.91 12.08
C VAL A 113 -2.54 4.39 12.29
N LEU A 114 -2.73 3.17 12.79
CA LEU A 114 -4.08 2.63 13.07
C LEU A 114 -4.84 3.46 14.11
N ILE A 115 -4.25 3.70 15.29
CA ILE A 115 -4.94 4.43 16.37
C ILE A 115 -5.00 5.95 16.11
N GLY A 116 -3.99 6.52 15.44
CA GLY A 116 -4.01 7.91 14.99
C GLY A 116 -5.06 8.13 13.90
N GLY A 117 -5.17 7.19 12.96
CA GLY A 117 -6.22 7.19 11.94
C GLY A 117 -7.59 7.15 12.60
N TYR A 118 -7.81 6.22 13.54
CA TYR A 118 -9.05 6.18 14.32
C TYR A 118 -9.35 7.52 15.01
N ALA A 119 -8.35 8.20 15.58
CA ALA A 119 -8.53 9.51 16.20
C ALA A 119 -8.92 10.61 15.19
N VAL A 120 -8.37 10.60 13.97
CA VAL A 120 -8.77 11.50 12.88
C VAL A 120 -10.20 11.20 12.40
N ILE A 121 -10.53 9.91 12.23
CA ILE A 121 -11.78 9.45 11.60
C ILE A 121 -12.98 9.56 12.57
N TYR A 122 -12.86 8.99 13.77
CA TYR A 122 -13.96 8.83 14.72
C TYR A 122 -13.94 9.88 15.84
N LEU A 123 -12.76 10.30 16.30
CA LEU A 123 -12.62 11.34 17.33
C LEU A 123 -12.50 12.76 16.75
N LYS A 124 -12.52 12.89 15.41
CA LYS A 124 -12.47 14.14 14.64
C LYS A 124 -11.28 15.06 14.96
N LYS A 125 -10.19 14.51 15.54
CA LYS A 125 -8.95 15.26 15.81
C LYS A 125 -8.25 15.66 14.52
N SER A 126 -7.48 16.74 14.56
CA SER A 126 -6.51 17.03 13.49
C SER A 126 -5.42 15.94 13.44
N PRO A 127 -4.78 15.70 12.26
CA PRO A 127 -3.62 14.83 12.16
C PRO A 127 -2.51 15.21 13.15
N GLU A 128 -2.26 16.51 13.33
CA GLU A 128 -1.25 17.07 14.22
C GLU A 128 -1.62 16.86 15.68
N GLU A 129 -2.89 16.97 16.06
CA GLU A 129 -3.37 16.68 17.42
C GLU A 129 -3.27 15.19 17.76
N ALA A 130 -3.68 14.32 16.82
CA ALA A 130 -3.56 12.88 16.95
C ALA A 130 -2.08 12.47 17.06
N TYR A 131 -1.21 13.01 16.19
CA TYR A 131 0.22 12.75 16.22
C TYR A 131 0.89 13.28 17.50
N ARG A 132 0.54 14.51 17.94
CA ARG A 132 1.03 15.11 19.20
C ARG A 132 0.69 14.25 20.41
N ALA A 133 -0.51 13.67 20.46
CA ALA A 133 -0.85 12.68 21.49
C ALA A 133 0.05 11.44 21.38
N LEU A 134 0.25 10.88 20.19
CA LEU A 134 1.08 9.67 19.97
C LEU A 134 2.58 9.84 20.28
N ILE A 135 3.10 11.06 20.26
CA ILE A 135 4.47 11.40 20.71
C ILE A 135 4.51 11.98 22.13
N SER A 136 3.38 12.06 22.83
CA SER A 136 3.37 12.45 24.24
C SER A 136 3.87 11.30 25.14
N GLY A 137 4.63 11.66 26.18
CA GLY A 137 5.41 10.71 26.99
C GLY A 137 6.75 10.34 26.33
N SER A 138 7.64 9.68 27.08
CA SER A 138 9.03 9.36 26.70
C SER A 138 9.19 8.30 25.60
N ASN A 139 8.28 8.26 24.64
CA ASN A 139 8.22 7.31 23.55
C ASN A 139 9.25 7.70 22.47
N ALA A 140 10.13 6.76 22.10
CA ALA A 140 11.04 6.95 20.97
C ALA A 140 10.27 7.24 19.67
N SER A 141 10.83 8.09 18.81
CA SER A 141 10.26 8.45 17.50
C SER A 141 9.84 7.21 16.70
N TYR A 142 8.76 7.35 15.94
CA TYR A 142 8.30 6.30 15.03
C TYR A 142 9.26 6.17 13.84
N LEU A 143 9.56 4.93 13.45
CA LEU A 143 10.36 4.64 12.25
C LEU A 143 9.56 5.06 11.00
N PRO A 144 10.08 5.95 10.13
CA PRO A 144 9.41 6.31 8.88
C PRO A 144 9.23 5.12 7.94
N PHE A 145 8.12 5.09 7.23
CA PHE A 145 7.83 4.10 6.20
C PHE A 145 8.72 4.34 4.98
N ARG A 146 9.29 3.24 4.50
CA ARG A 146 10.09 3.20 3.26
C ARG A 146 9.27 2.58 2.12
N ASP A 147 9.77 2.75 0.91
CA ASP A 147 9.16 2.17 -0.28
C ASP A 147 9.57 0.70 -0.53
N ALA A 148 8.94 0.11 -1.55
CA ALA A 148 9.15 -1.26 -2.02
C ALA A 148 10.36 -1.42 -2.98
N SER A 149 11.29 -0.45 -3.04
CA SER A 149 12.50 -0.55 -3.86
C SER A 149 13.46 -1.64 -3.36
N PHE A 150 14.24 -2.20 -4.28
CA PHE A 150 15.43 -2.98 -3.94
C PHE A 150 16.59 -2.03 -3.69
N GLY A 151 17.19 -2.10 -2.49
CA GLY A 151 18.33 -1.27 -2.10
C GLY A 151 17.97 -0.16 -1.10
N THR A 152 18.54 1.01 -1.28
CA THR A 152 18.37 2.18 -0.40
C THR A 152 17.10 2.96 -0.74
N CYS A 153 16.40 3.45 0.30
CA CYS A 153 15.25 4.33 0.12
C CYS A 153 15.70 5.80 0.32
N SER A 154 15.41 6.66 -0.64
CA SER A 154 15.75 8.10 -0.64
C SER A 154 14.71 9.00 0.02
N TYR A 155 13.62 8.42 0.53
CA TYR A 155 12.47 9.14 1.08
C TYR A 155 12.01 8.48 2.39
N SER A 156 11.49 9.28 3.32
CA SER A 156 11.09 8.83 4.66
C SER A 156 9.68 9.30 4.97
N LEU A 157 8.67 8.47 4.63
CA LEU A 157 7.27 8.81 4.81
C LEU A 157 6.87 8.66 6.29
N THR A 158 6.42 9.72 6.92
CA THR A 158 6.16 9.76 8.37
C THR A 158 4.77 9.25 8.76
N VAL A 159 4.58 8.94 10.05
CA VAL A 159 3.25 8.67 10.62
C VAL A 159 2.33 9.89 10.47
N LEU A 160 2.84 11.12 10.61
CA LEU A 160 2.04 12.34 10.46
C LEU A 160 1.48 12.48 9.04
N GLU A 161 2.29 12.29 8.01
CA GLU A 161 1.85 12.32 6.61
C GLU A 161 0.82 11.23 6.30
N CYS A 162 0.91 10.06 6.96
CA CYS A 162 -0.14 9.05 6.90
C CYS A 162 -1.47 9.55 7.48
N LEU A 163 -1.45 10.25 8.62
CA LEU A 163 -2.67 10.83 9.21
C LEU A 163 -3.22 11.99 8.38
N GLN A 164 -2.35 12.81 7.77
CA GLN A 164 -2.72 13.90 6.87
C GLN A 164 -3.34 13.37 5.57
N GLY A 165 -2.74 12.33 4.96
CA GLY A 165 -3.30 11.64 3.78
C GLY A 165 -4.69 11.04 4.04
N ILE A 166 -4.88 10.40 5.20
CA ILE A 166 -6.21 9.93 5.65
C ILE A 166 -7.18 11.11 5.80
N ARG A 167 -6.77 12.20 6.47
CA ARG A 167 -7.63 13.37 6.67
C ARG A 167 -8.05 14.01 5.34
N LYS A 168 -7.12 14.12 4.39
CA LYS A 168 -7.33 14.69 3.06
C LYS A 168 -8.26 13.82 2.21
N ALA A 169 -8.11 12.50 2.27
CA ALA A 169 -9.03 11.54 1.65
C ALA A 169 -10.47 11.67 2.17
N LEU A 170 -10.64 11.80 3.49
CA LEU A 170 -11.96 12.05 4.11
C LEU A 170 -12.55 13.41 3.68
N GLN A 171 -11.73 14.46 3.59
CA GLN A 171 -12.17 15.80 3.15
C GLN A 171 -12.69 15.82 1.71
N HIS A 172 -12.19 14.93 0.85
CA HIS A 172 -12.61 14.82 -0.55
C HIS A 172 -13.55 13.63 -0.83
N GLY A 173 -14.07 12.97 0.21
CA GLY A 173 -15.04 11.87 0.06
C GLY A 173 -14.44 10.61 -0.59
N PHE A 174 -13.12 10.43 -0.58
CA PHE A 174 -12.47 9.24 -1.15
C PHE A 174 -12.68 7.98 -0.31
N PHE A 175 -13.14 8.14 0.92
CA PHE A 175 -13.38 7.04 1.82
C PHE A 175 -14.56 7.33 2.73
N ASP A 176 -15.54 6.42 2.69
CA ASP A 176 -16.69 6.40 3.56
C ASP A 176 -16.62 5.14 4.43
N PHE A 177 -16.55 5.33 5.74
CA PHE A 177 -16.46 4.24 6.71
C PHE A 177 -17.78 3.50 6.93
N GLU A 178 -18.91 4.07 6.53
CA GLU A 178 -20.22 3.44 6.71
C GLU A 178 -20.56 2.51 5.55
N ASN A 179 -20.08 2.83 4.33
CA ASN A 179 -20.38 2.11 3.10
C ASN A 179 -19.17 1.36 2.47
N PHE A 180 -18.04 1.24 3.18
CA PHE A 180 -16.87 0.53 2.66
C PHE A 180 -17.06 -1.00 2.64
N ASP A 181 -17.13 -1.57 1.45
CA ASP A 181 -17.06 -3.01 1.23
C ASP A 181 -15.62 -3.52 1.37
N VAL A 182 -15.28 -3.91 2.60
CA VAL A 182 -13.98 -4.51 2.93
C VAL A 182 -13.77 -5.88 2.28
N ASP A 183 -14.84 -6.62 1.99
CA ASP A 183 -14.75 -7.97 1.45
C ASP A 183 -14.57 -7.91 -0.09
N GLU A 184 -15.17 -6.93 -0.78
CA GLU A 184 -14.81 -6.58 -2.16
C GLU A 184 -13.34 -6.15 -2.25
N TYR A 185 -12.88 -5.27 -1.36
CA TYR A 185 -11.47 -4.84 -1.31
C TYR A 185 -10.51 -6.03 -1.11
N GLU A 186 -10.74 -6.88 -0.11
CA GLU A 186 -9.87 -8.03 0.22
C GLU A 186 -10.00 -9.19 -0.80
N HIS A 187 -11.05 -9.20 -1.61
CA HIS A 187 -11.17 -10.08 -2.76
C HIS A 187 -10.26 -9.57 -3.90
N TYR A 188 -10.46 -8.33 -4.36
CA TYR A 188 -9.82 -7.80 -5.56
C TYR A 188 -8.36 -7.37 -5.37
N GLU A 189 -7.88 -7.13 -4.14
CA GLU A 189 -6.45 -6.87 -3.91
C GLU A 189 -5.57 -8.10 -4.19
N ARG A 190 -6.16 -9.30 -4.28
CA ARG A 190 -5.44 -10.55 -4.51
C ARG A 190 -5.13 -10.77 -5.99
N VAL A 191 -4.08 -11.55 -6.24
CA VAL A 191 -3.60 -11.80 -7.61
C VAL A 191 -4.59 -12.63 -8.40
N GLU A 192 -5.10 -13.70 -7.80
CA GLU A 192 -6.09 -14.61 -8.38
C GLU A 192 -7.36 -13.90 -8.87
N ASN A 193 -7.68 -12.73 -8.31
CA ASN A 193 -8.89 -11.96 -8.62
C ASN A 193 -8.61 -10.66 -9.42
N GLY A 194 -7.38 -10.45 -9.89
CA GLY A 194 -7.03 -9.37 -10.83
C GLY A 194 -5.99 -8.36 -10.32
N ASP A 195 -5.68 -8.36 -9.02
CA ASP A 195 -4.71 -7.45 -8.37
C ASP A 195 -5.02 -5.97 -8.66
N LEU A 196 -6.17 -5.50 -8.15
CA LEU A 196 -6.70 -4.16 -8.36
C LEU A 196 -7.22 -3.50 -7.06
N ASN A 197 -7.06 -2.19 -6.94
CA ASN A 197 -7.56 -1.40 -5.82
C ASN A 197 -8.04 -0.02 -6.29
N TRP A 198 -9.12 0.50 -5.69
CA TRP A 198 -9.53 1.90 -5.86
C TRP A 198 -8.57 2.82 -5.10
N ILE A 199 -8.10 3.87 -5.77
CA ILE A 199 -7.33 4.96 -5.16
C ILE A 199 -8.23 6.20 -4.94
N VAL A 200 -9.20 6.39 -5.84
CA VAL A 200 -10.31 7.35 -5.71
C VAL A 200 -11.56 6.63 -6.21
N PRO A 201 -12.52 6.26 -5.35
CA PRO A 201 -13.74 5.57 -5.76
C PRO A 201 -14.43 6.29 -6.93
N GLY A 202 -14.85 5.53 -7.94
CA GLY A 202 -15.50 6.07 -9.14
C GLY A 202 -14.60 6.90 -10.07
N LYS A 203 -13.31 7.14 -9.74
CA LYS A 203 -12.39 7.87 -10.63
C LYS A 203 -11.08 7.17 -10.97
N PHE A 204 -10.40 6.55 -10.01
CA PHE A 204 -9.10 5.89 -10.24
C PHE A 204 -9.05 4.48 -9.67
N LEU A 205 -8.90 3.52 -10.58
CA LEU A 205 -8.60 2.12 -10.27
C LEU A 205 -7.15 1.82 -10.67
N ALA A 206 -6.32 1.41 -9.71
CA ALA A 206 -4.95 0.98 -9.98
C ALA A 206 -4.89 -0.55 -10.02
N PHE A 207 -4.34 -1.12 -11.10
CA PHE A 207 -4.31 -2.57 -11.28
C PHE A 207 -3.03 -3.12 -11.92
N SER A 208 -2.81 -4.42 -11.79
CA SER A 208 -1.70 -5.16 -12.40
C SER A 208 -1.88 -5.30 -13.91
N GLY A 209 -0.78 -5.25 -14.67
CA GLY A 209 -0.85 -5.29 -16.14
C GLY A 209 -1.39 -6.62 -16.68
N PRO A 210 -2.40 -6.62 -17.56
CA PRO A 210 -2.88 -7.83 -18.25
C PRO A 210 -1.83 -8.50 -19.13
N HIS A 211 -2.14 -9.74 -19.53
CA HIS A 211 -1.33 -10.62 -20.39
C HIS A 211 -2.07 -11.01 -21.67
N PRO A 212 -1.41 -11.61 -22.67
CA PRO A 212 -2.08 -12.06 -23.91
C PRO A 212 -3.17 -13.11 -23.66
N LYS A 213 -3.05 -13.91 -22.61
CA LYS A 213 -3.97 -15.01 -22.28
C LYS A 213 -4.10 -15.15 -20.77
N THR A 214 -5.29 -15.50 -20.29
CA THR A 214 -5.47 -15.96 -18.92
C THR A 214 -4.83 -17.34 -18.81
N LYS A 215 -3.85 -17.49 -17.92
CA LYS A 215 -3.15 -18.76 -17.65
C LYS A 215 -2.56 -18.76 -16.25
N VAL A 216 -2.36 -19.94 -15.67
CA VAL A 216 -1.51 -20.09 -14.48
C VAL A 216 -0.10 -20.45 -14.95
N GLU A 217 0.89 -19.67 -14.54
CA GLU A 217 2.31 -19.87 -14.88
C GLU A 217 3.12 -19.96 -13.60
N ASN A 218 3.73 -21.13 -13.34
CA ASN A 218 4.46 -21.42 -12.09
C ASN A 218 3.63 -21.15 -10.82
N GLY A 219 2.34 -21.49 -10.85
CA GLY A 219 1.38 -21.23 -9.76
C GLY A 219 0.84 -19.80 -9.71
N TYR A 220 1.34 -18.88 -10.55
CA TYR A 220 0.91 -17.49 -10.59
C TYR A 220 -0.20 -17.27 -11.64
N PRO A 221 -1.39 -16.77 -11.25
CA PRO A 221 -2.46 -16.46 -12.19
C PRO A 221 -2.14 -15.18 -12.98
N LEU A 222 -2.12 -15.32 -14.30
CA LEU A 222 -2.07 -14.24 -15.27
C LEU A 222 -3.47 -14.04 -15.85
N HIS A 223 -3.88 -12.78 -16.00
CA HIS A 223 -5.20 -12.40 -16.48
C HIS A 223 -5.11 -11.72 -17.85
N ALA A 224 -5.94 -12.13 -18.80
CA ALA A 224 -6.18 -11.39 -20.03
C ALA A 224 -7.10 -10.17 -19.77
N PRO A 225 -7.18 -9.19 -20.70
CA PRO A 225 -8.08 -8.04 -20.60
C PRO A 225 -9.52 -8.40 -20.19
N GLU A 226 -10.08 -9.48 -20.75
CA GLU A 226 -11.47 -9.90 -20.56
C GLU A 226 -11.82 -10.23 -19.12
N ALA A 227 -10.84 -10.70 -18.32
CA ALA A 227 -11.04 -10.98 -16.90
C ALA A 227 -11.47 -9.72 -16.12
N TYR A 228 -11.07 -8.53 -16.59
CA TYR A 228 -11.38 -7.26 -15.97
C TYR A 228 -12.72 -6.66 -16.44
N PHE A 229 -13.25 -7.07 -17.61
CA PHE A 229 -14.42 -6.41 -18.22
C PHE A 229 -15.69 -6.42 -17.35
N PRO A 230 -16.06 -7.51 -16.66
CA PRO A 230 -17.26 -7.52 -15.82
C PRO A 230 -17.17 -6.50 -14.68
N TYR A 231 -16.01 -6.43 -14.01
CA TYR A 231 -15.76 -5.46 -12.94
C TYR A 231 -15.72 -4.03 -13.50
N PHE A 232 -15.01 -3.82 -14.60
CA PHE A 232 -14.88 -2.49 -15.22
C PHE A 232 -16.25 -1.93 -15.63
N ARG A 233 -17.13 -2.74 -16.22
CA ARG A 233 -18.50 -2.35 -16.57
C ARG A 233 -19.36 -2.08 -15.33
N LYS A 234 -19.35 -2.98 -14.33
CA LYS A 234 -20.09 -2.81 -13.07
C LYS A 234 -19.74 -1.49 -12.37
N HIS A 235 -18.48 -1.06 -12.43
CA HIS A 235 -17.99 0.14 -11.74
C HIS A 235 -17.73 1.34 -12.68
N ASN A 236 -18.38 1.40 -13.85
CA ASN A 236 -18.33 2.52 -14.80
C ASN A 236 -16.90 2.98 -15.16
N VAL A 237 -15.98 2.03 -15.35
CA VAL A 237 -14.68 2.29 -15.98
C VAL A 237 -14.91 2.48 -17.47
N THR A 238 -14.56 3.67 -17.98
CA THR A 238 -14.67 3.99 -19.42
C THR A 238 -13.33 3.94 -20.13
N THR A 239 -12.22 4.09 -19.39
CA THR A 239 -10.92 4.42 -19.95
C THR A 239 -9.81 3.60 -19.30
N VAL A 240 -8.94 3.01 -20.10
CA VAL A 240 -7.78 2.21 -19.68
C VAL A 240 -6.50 2.91 -20.11
N VAL A 241 -5.57 3.10 -19.17
CA VAL A 241 -4.26 3.71 -19.43
C VAL A 241 -3.15 2.71 -19.13
N ARG A 242 -2.35 2.39 -20.16
CA ARG A 242 -1.19 1.49 -20.08
C ARG A 242 0.11 2.29 -20.03
N LEU A 243 0.90 2.03 -18.99
CA LEU A 243 2.17 2.73 -18.73
C LEU A 243 3.42 1.88 -19.01
N ASN A 244 3.23 0.62 -19.42
CA ASN A 244 4.30 -0.35 -19.70
C ASN A 244 4.31 -0.80 -21.17
N LYS A 245 5.34 -1.57 -21.55
CA LYS A 245 5.44 -2.21 -22.87
C LYS A 245 4.14 -2.92 -23.24
N LYS A 246 3.85 -3.02 -24.53
CA LYS A 246 2.63 -3.66 -25.07
C LYS A 246 2.66 -5.19 -24.86
N ILE A 247 2.30 -5.63 -23.66
CA ILE A 247 2.24 -7.06 -23.27
C ILE A 247 0.94 -7.74 -23.78
N TYR A 248 -0.06 -6.97 -24.19
CA TYR A 248 -1.32 -7.46 -24.75
C TYR A 248 -1.78 -6.51 -25.88
N ASP A 249 -2.72 -6.93 -26.72
CA ASP A 249 -3.29 -6.05 -27.74
C ASP A 249 -4.32 -5.08 -27.12
N ALA A 250 -4.10 -3.78 -27.31
CA ALA A 250 -4.99 -2.71 -26.85
C ALA A 250 -6.39 -2.83 -27.47
N GLN A 251 -6.49 -3.34 -28.70
CA GLN A 251 -7.75 -3.42 -29.44
C GLN A 251 -8.81 -4.25 -28.70
N ARG A 252 -8.40 -5.21 -27.87
CA ARG A 252 -9.30 -6.01 -27.03
C ARG A 252 -10.10 -5.19 -26.00
N PHE A 253 -9.55 -4.08 -25.50
CA PHE A 253 -10.31 -3.14 -24.67
C PHE A 253 -11.21 -2.24 -25.52
N VAL A 254 -10.72 -1.80 -26.69
CA VAL A 254 -11.47 -0.93 -27.62
C VAL A 254 -12.72 -1.64 -28.16
N ASP A 255 -12.57 -2.87 -28.67
CA ASP A 255 -13.67 -3.74 -29.13
C ASP A 255 -14.68 -4.05 -28.02
N ALA A 256 -14.24 -4.03 -26.77
CA ALA A 256 -15.07 -4.26 -25.59
C ALA A 256 -15.78 -3.00 -25.05
N GLY A 257 -15.57 -1.84 -25.70
CA GLY A 257 -16.22 -0.56 -25.39
C GLY A 257 -15.44 0.37 -24.46
N PHE A 258 -14.13 0.18 -24.28
CA PHE A 258 -13.30 1.03 -23.42
C PHE A 258 -12.30 1.87 -24.24
N ASP A 259 -12.18 3.16 -23.93
CA ASP A 259 -11.10 3.99 -24.46
C ASP A 259 -9.74 3.43 -23.98
N HIS A 260 -8.74 3.34 -24.86
CA HIS A 260 -7.40 2.85 -24.51
C HIS A 260 -6.31 3.85 -24.87
N TYR A 261 -5.39 4.10 -23.94
CA TYR A 261 -4.26 5.01 -24.12
C TYR A 261 -2.93 4.37 -23.69
N ASP A 262 -1.95 4.38 -24.60
CA ASP A 262 -0.56 4.02 -24.33
C ASP A 262 0.24 5.27 -23.93
N LEU A 263 0.66 5.34 -22.67
CA LEU A 263 1.50 6.41 -22.12
C LEU A 263 2.78 5.78 -21.52
N PHE A 264 3.56 5.14 -22.38
CA PHE A 264 4.74 4.37 -21.99
C PHE A 264 5.87 5.24 -21.43
N PHE A 265 6.42 4.81 -20.28
CA PHE A 265 7.75 5.21 -19.82
C PHE A 265 8.47 4.05 -19.14
N VAL A 266 9.80 4.18 -19.00
CA VAL A 266 10.70 3.11 -18.55
C VAL A 266 10.35 2.66 -17.13
N ASP A 267 10.49 1.36 -16.84
CA ASP A 267 10.20 0.83 -15.52
C ASP A 267 11.24 1.31 -14.50
N GLY A 268 10.77 1.74 -13.33
CA GLY A 268 11.62 2.39 -12.30
C GLY A 268 11.98 3.86 -12.59
N SER A 269 11.72 4.39 -13.79
CA SER A 269 11.95 5.82 -14.09
C SER A 269 10.78 6.70 -13.65
N THR A 270 10.96 8.01 -13.78
CA THR A 270 9.92 9.04 -13.67
C THR A 270 9.28 9.29 -15.04
N PRO A 271 8.02 9.78 -15.10
CA PRO A 271 7.42 10.26 -16.34
C PRO A 271 7.97 11.65 -16.69
N ASN A 272 8.05 11.96 -17.98
CA ASN A 272 8.36 13.31 -18.42
C ASN A 272 7.12 14.23 -18.37
N ASP A 273 7.33 15.53 -18.58
CA ASP A 273 6.28 16.54 -18.58
C ASP A 273 5.18 16.26 -19.63
N VAL A 274 5.53 15.75 -20.81
CA VAL A 274 4.57 15.45 -21.89
C VAL A 274 3.62 14.33 -21.47
N ILE A 275 4.16 13.22 -20.96
CA ILE A 275 3.39 12.09 -20.43
C ILE A 275 2.52 12.53 -19.26
N THR A 276 3.06 13.36 -18.36
CA THR A 276 2.32 13.87 -17.19
C THR A 276 1.12 14.73 -17.62
N ARG A 277 1.32 15.70 -18.53
CA ARG A 277 0.24 16.54 -19.06
C ARG A 277 -0.79 15.72 -19.85
N ARG A 278 -0.34 14.77 -20.67
CA ARG A 278 -1.24 13.89 -21.44
C ARG A 278 -2.06 12.98 -20.55
N PHE A 279 -1.48 12.43 -19.48
CA PHE A 279 -2.22 11.66 -18.48
C PHE A 279 -3.31 12.49 -17.80
N LEU A 280 -2.96 13.70 -17.34
CA LEU A 280 -3.93 14.61 -16.72
C LEU A 280 -5.09 14.92 -17.68
N TYR A 281 -4.80 15.31 -18.92
CA TYR A 281 -5.81 15.58 -19.96
C TYR A 281 -6.75 14.40 -20.21
N VAL A 282 -6.21 13.18 -20.35
CA VAL A 282 -7.01 11.95 -20.52
C VAL A 282 -7.93 11.73 -19.31
N CYS A 283 -7.41 11.91 -18.09
CA CYS A 283 -8.19 11.71 -16.88
C CYS A 283 -9.24 12.79 -16.64
N GLU A 284 -8.98 14.03 -17.05
CA GLU A 284 -9.92 15.16 -17.04
C GLU A 284 -11.05 14.98 -18.05
N SER A 285 -10.76 14.37 -19.20
CA SER A 285 -11.70 14.13 -20.30
C SER A 285 -12.52 12.83 -20.16
N ALA A 286 -12.04 11.87 -19.35
CA ALA A 286 -12.69 10.57 -19.18
C ALA A 286 -14.08 10.69 -18.54
N LYS A 287 -15.09 10.14 -19.23
CA LYS A 287 -16.53 10.18 -18.87
C LYS A 287 -16.86 9.40 -17.60
N GLY A 288 -16.08 8.37 -17.26
CA GLY A 288 -16.21 7.61 -16.03
C GLY A 288 -14.86 7.41 -15.32
N ALA A 289 -14.72 6.25 -14.69
CA ALA A 289 -13.49 5.86 -14.01
C ALA A 289 -12.37 5.50 -15.00
N VAL A 290 -11.14 5.81 -14.59
CA VAL A 290 -9.91 5.49 -15.32
C VAL A 290 -9.20 4.34 -14.62
N ALA A 291 -9.04 3.22 -15.33
CA ALA A 291 -8.24 2.09 -14.87
C ALA A 291 -6.80 2.26 -15.39
N VAL A 292 -5.85 2.45 -14.48
CA VAL A 292 -4.44 2.72 -14.81
C VAL A 292 -3.58 1.53 -14.39
N HIS A 293 -2.76 1.02 -15.31
CA HIS A 293 -1.81 -0.05 -15.01
C HIS A 293 -0.41 0.23 -15.57
N CYS A 294 0.57 -0.38 -14.92
CA CYS A 294 1.90 -0.57 -15.46
C CYS A 294 2.19 -2.08 -15.46
N LYS A 295 3.39 -2.51 -15.06
CA LYS A 295 3.65 -3.93 -14.85
C LYS A 295 2.99 -4.47 -13.58
N ALA A 296 3.31 -3.92 -12.40
CA ALA A 296 2.71 -4.34 -11.13
C ALA A 296 1.55 -3.44 -10.65
N GLY A 297 1.28 -2.32 -11.36
CA GLY A 297 0.28 -1.34 -10.91
C GLY A 297 0.68 -0.54 -9.67
N LEU A 298 1.99 -0.40 -9.39
CA LEU A 298 2.50 0.19 -8.14
C LEU A 298 3.27 1.50 -8.36
N GLY A 299 4.49 1.42 -8.95
CA GLY A 299 5.36 2.59 -9.15
C GLY A 299 4.77 3.61 -10.12
N ARG A 300 5.00 3.41 -11.42
CA ARG A 300 4.52 4.29 -12.52
C ARG A 300 3.04 4.68 -12.40
N THR A 301 2.19 3.72 -12.03
CA THR A 301 0.74 3.89 -11.81
C THR A 301 0.46 4.83 -10.64
N GLY A 302 1.06 4.59 -9.47
CA GLY A 302 0.93 5.46 -8.31
C GLY A 302 1.50 6.85 -8.56
N THR A 303 2.59 6.98 -9.33
CA THR A 303 3.18 8.28 -9.69
C THR A 303 2.18 9.15 -10.46
N LEU A 304 1.62 8.65 -11.56
CA LEU A 304 0.72 9.46 -12.39
C LEU A 304 -0.64 9.73 -11.72
N ILE A 305 -1.22 8.74 -11.01
CA ILE A 305 -2.41 8.99 -10.19
C ILE A 305 -2.09 10.06 -9.12
N GLY A 306 -0.90 10.01 -8.52
CA GLY A 306 -0.45 11.00 -7.55
C GLY A 306 -0.31 12.40 -8.11
N CYS A 307 0.13 12.55 -9.37
CA CYS A 307 0.13 13.84 -10.06
C CYS A 307 -1.30 14.42 -10.15
N TYR A 308 -2.31 13.59 -10.42
CA TYR A 308 -3.71 14.02 -10.41
C TYR A 308 -4.19 14.40 -9.01
N LEU A 309 -3.84 13.63 -7.97
CA LEU A 309 -4.21 13.93 -6.59
C LEU A 309 -3.66 15.30 -6.13
N MET A 310 -2.39 15.59 -6.42
CA MET A 310 -1.78 16.88 -6.11
C MET A 310 -2.46 18.01 -6.90
N LYS A 311 -2.70 17.85 -8.22
CA LYS A 311 -3.35 18.88 -9.04
C LYS A 311 -4.79 19.17 -8.59
N HIS A 312 -5.66 18.16 -8.57
CA HIS A 312 -7.10 18.38 -8.41
C HIS A 312 -7.54 18.54 -6.96
N TYR A 313 -6.82 17.91 -6.02
CA TYR A 313 -7.20 17.84 -4.61
C TYR A 313 -6.15 18.42 -3.66
N ARG A 314 -5.08 19.02 -4.19
CA ARG A 314 -4.06 19.76 -3.43
C ARG A 314 -3.45 18.94 -2.28
N PHE A 315 -3.28 17.62 -2.50
CA PHE A 315 -2.48 16.76 -1.63
C PHE A 315 -1.02 17.23 -1.66
N THR A 316 -0.29 17.13 -0.55
CA THR A 316 1.18 17.12 -0.61
C THR A 316 1.69 15.80 -1.23
N ALA A 317 2.95 15.76 -1.65
CA ALA A 317 3.57 14.53 -2.14
C ALA A 317 3.59 13.44 -1.05
N GLY A 318 3.91 13.79 0.19
CA GLY A 318 3.81 12.91 1.37
C GLY A 318 2.38 12.41 1.63
N GLU A 319 1.39 13.30 1.74
CA GLU A 319 -0.04 12.95 1.89
C GLU A 319 -0.50 12.00 0.78
N CYS A 320 -0.10 12.30 -0.46
CA CYS A 320 -0.44 11.52 -1.64
C CYS A 320 0.19 10.12 -1.59
N MET A 321 1.50 10.02 -1.34
CA MET A 321 2.18 8.73 -1.22
C MET A 321 1.61 7.88 -0.09
N ALA A 322 1.28 8.48 1.05
CA ALA A 322 0.57 7.81 2.13
C ALA A 322 -0.79 7.27 1.68
N TRP A 323 -1.65 8.11 1.11
CA TRP A 323 -2.99 7.70 0.70
C TRP A 323 -2.96 6.56 -0.33
N ILE A 324 -2.13 6.69 -1.37
CA ILE A 324 -1.99 5.65 -2.39
C ILE A 324 -1.44 4.35 -1.78
N ARG A 325 -0.49 4.41 -0.84
CA ARG A 325 0.03 3.20 -0.15
C ARG A 325 -0.98 2.55 0.79
N ILE A 326 -1.84 3.32 1.45
CA ILE A 326 -2.94 2.78 2.26
C ILE A 326 -3.96 2.07 1.36
N CYS A 327 -4.30 2.64 0.20
CA CYS A 327 -5.20 2.01 -0.76
C CYS A 327 -4.58 0.82 -1.51
N ARG A 328 -3.28 0.88 -1.80
CA ARG A 328 -2.53 -0.11 -2.57
C ARG A 328 -1.05 -0.14 -2.12
N PRO A 329 -0.69 -1.01 -1.16
CA PRO A 329 0.65 -1.14 -0.61
C PRO A 329 1.76 -1.23 -1.66
N GLY A 330 2.94 -0.65 -1.35
CA GLY A 330 4.10 -0.65 -2.24
C GLY A 330 4.05 0.35 -3.41
N SER A 331 3.01 1.17 -3.54
CA SER A 331 2.90 2.19 -4.61
C SER A 331 3.89 3.36 -4.46
N VAL A 332 4.27 3.96 -5.60
CA VAL A 332 5.30 5.01 -5.77
C VAL A 332 6.69 4.57 -5.26
N ILE A 333 7.63 4.31 -6.18
CA ILE A 333 8.84 3.52 -5.87
C ILE A 333 10.13 4.22 -6.35
N GLY A 334 11.15 4.23 -5.49
CA GLY A 334 12.48 4.75 -5.79
C GLY A 334 12.46 6.25 -6.13
N PRO A 335 13.10 6.67 -7.23
CA PRO A 335 13.15 8.08 -7.67
C PRO A 335 11.78 8.73 -7.88
N GLN A 336 10.73 7.95 -8.09
CA GLN A 336 9.35 8.45 -8.26
C GLN A 336 8.83 9.20 -7.03
N GLN A 337 9.37 8.94 -5.84
CA GLN A 337 9.00 9.66 -4.61
C GLN A 337 9.48 11.11 -4.68
N ASN A 338 10.77 11.31 -4.96
CA ASN A 338 11.39 12.63 -5.10
C ASN A 338 10.81 13.42 -6.28
N PHE A 339 10.36 12.75 -7.34
CA PHE A 339 9.62 13.38 -8.44
C PHE A 339 8.26 13.96 -8.02
N LEU A 340 7.52 13.30 -7.13
CA LEU A 340 6.24 13.87 -6.66
C LEU A 340 6.48 15.12 -5.81
N GLU A 341 7.53 15.15 -4.98
CA GLU A 341 7.97 16.36 -4.26
C GLU A 341 8.29 17.50 -5.23
N GLU A 342 9.13 17.25 -6.25
CA GLU A 342 9.49 18.24 -7.29
C GLU A 342 8.24 18.79 -8.00
N LYS A 343 7.30 17.91 -8.36
CA LYS A 343 6.09 18.30 -9.10
C LYS A 343 4.97 18.86 -8.23
N GLN A 344 5.05 18.84 -6.90
CA GLN A 344 3.97 19.30 -6.01
C GLN A 344 3.54 20.74 -6.30
N ALA A 345 4.46 21.71 -6.21
CA ALA A 345 4.15 23.12 -6.41
C ALA A 345 3.69 23.44 -7.85
N PRO A 346 4.34 22.95 -8.92
CA PRO A 346 3.83 23.09 -10.29
C PRO A 346 2.42 22.52 -10.48
N LEU A 347 2.12 21.33 -9.94
CA LEU A 347 0.80 20.71 -10.07
C LEU A 347 -0.27 21.43 -9.26
N TRP A 348 0.05 21.94 -8.07
CA TRP A 348 -0.85 22.80 -7.30
C TRP A 348 -1.24 24.05 -8.09
N LEU A 349 -0.28 24.74 -8.69
CA LEU A 349 -0.54 25.93 -9.53
C LEU A 349 -1.42 25.60 -10.75
N LEU A 350 -1.12 24.51 -11.46
CA LEU A 350 -1.97 24.03 -12.56
C LEU A 350 -3.38 23.64 -12.09
N GLY A 351 -3.50 23.19 -10.84
CA GLY A 351 -4.77 22.85 -10.19
C GLY A 351 -5.58 24.08 -9.82
N ASP A 352 -4.92 25.09 -9.24
CA ASP A 352 -5.51 26.37 -8.87
C ASP A 352 -6.03 27.08 -10.14
N ASN A 353 -5.21 27.18 -11.18
CA ASN A 353 -5.61 27.74 -12.48
C ASN A 353 -6.80 27.00 -13.11
N HIS A 354 -6.79 25.66 -13.11
CA HIS A 354 -7.90 24.86 -13.65
C HIS A 354 -9.19 25.01 -12.83
N ARG A 355 -9.11 25.24 -11.51
CA ARG A 355 -10.28 25.54 -10.67
C ARG A 355 -10.82 26.94 -10.95
N SER A 356 -9.97 27.95 -11.07
CA SER A 356 -10.38 29.31 -11.45
C SER A 356 -11.04 29.33 -12.83
N GLN A 357 -10.40 28.73 -13.85
CA GLN A 357 -10.96 28.63 -15.20
C GLN A 357 -12.30 27.89 -15.23
N ARG A 358 -12.50 26.85 -14.40
CA ARG A 358 -13.81 26.19 -14.29
C ARG A 358 -14.85 27.05 -13.58
N ALA A 359 -14.48 27.81 -12.54
CA ALA A 359 -15.40 28.72 -11.88
C ALA A 359 -15.82 29.87 -12.84
N GLU A 360 -14.86 30.45 -13.55
CA GLU A 360 -15.09 31.42 -14.62
C GLU A 360 -15.96 30.82 -15.73
N SER A 361 -15.63 29.62 -16.23
CA SER A 361 -16.43 28.94 -17.25
C SER A 361 -17.81 28.52 -16.77
N GLN A 362 -18.03 28.28 -15.47
CA GLN A 362 -19.36 28.02 -14.91
C GLN A 362 -20.18 29.30 -14.78
N LEU A 363 -19.56 30.42 -14.40
CA LEU A 363 -20.19 31.74 -14.42
C LEU A 363 -20.57 32.15 -15.85
N ILE A 364 -19.64 31.97 -16.79
CA ILE A 364 -19.85 32.24 -18.22
C ILE A 364 -20.88 31.27 -18.81
N SER A 365 -20.82 29.97 -18.52
CA SER A 365 -21.84 29.00 -18.96
C SER A 365 -23.22 29.24 -18.35
N SER A 366 -23.30 29.89 -17.18
CA SER A 366 -24.58 30.35 -16.61
C SER A 366 -25.14 31.59 -17.34
N MET A 367 -24.33 32.23 -18.18
CA MET A 367 -24.71 33.34 -19.08
C MET A 367 -24.81 32.90 -20.55
N GLU A 368 -24.12 31.82 -20.93
CA GLU A 368 -24.03 31.27 -22.31
C GLU A 368 -24.97 30.08 -22.56
N GLU A 369 -25.96 29.83 -21.70
CA GLU A 369 -27.07 28.88 -21.93
C GLU A 369 -28.05 29.39 -23.03
N LEU A 370 -27.51 30.07 -24.06
CA LEU A 370 -28.19 30.68 -25.19
C LEU A 370 -27.47 30.45 -26.55
N SER A 371 -26.34 29.73 -26.63
CA SER A 371 -25.75 29.35 -27.93
C SER A 371 -24.89 28.07 -27.89
N LEU A 372 -24.87 27.32 -29.00
CA LEU A 372 -24.26 25.98 -29.12
C LEU A 372 -22.88 25.97 -29.79
N SER A 373 -22.15 24.85 -29.60
CA SER A 373 -20.81 24.53 -30.14
C SER A 373 -20.87 23.77 -31.49
N PRO A 374 -19.73 23.48 -32.19
CA PRO A 374 -18.97 22.25 -31.90
C PRO A 374 -17.44 22.30 -32.17
N ALA A 375 -16.75 21.14 -32.05
CA ALA A 375 -15.29 20.97 -31.91
C ALA A 375 -14.58 20.31 -33.12
N HIS A 376 -13.24 20.14 -33.07
CA HIS A 376 -12.50 19.14 -33.89
C HIS A 376 -11.17 18.65 -33.25
N MET A 377 -10.71 17.45 -33.64
CA MET A 377 -9.52 16.73 -33.08
C MET A 377 -8.38 16.50 -34.10
N LEU A 378 -7.16 16.20 -33.61
CA LEU A 378 -6.06 15.54 -34.35
C LEU A 378 -5.28 14.50 -33.49
N ARG A 379 -4.43 13.67 -34.14
CA ARG A 379 -3.92 12.35 -33.70
C ARG A 379 -2.39 12.21 -33.89
N GLU A 380 -1.72 11.39 -33.07
CA GLU A 380 -0.26 11.08 -33.13
C GLU A 380 0.06 9.66 -33.68
N GLY A 381 1.35 9.37 -33.93
CA GLY A 381 1.88 8.10 -34.49
C GLY A 381 2.94 7.38 -33.61
N GLU A 382 3.41 6.21 -34.07
CA GLU A 382 4.15 5.21 -33.26
C GLU A 382 5.61 4.94 -33.70
N LEU A 383 6.43 4.37 -32.79
CA LEU A 383 7.69 3.67 -33.07
C LEU A 383 7.90 2.44 -32.16
N THR A 384 8.83 1.55 -32.54
CA THR A 384 8.87 0.10 -32.18
C THR A 384 9.84 -0.32 -31.06
N ASP A 385 9.66 -1.57 -30.56
CA ASP A 385 10.28 -2.12 -29.35
C ASP A 385 11.63 -2.87 -29.56
N GLY A 386 12.39 -3.05 -28.47
CA GLY A 386 13.59 -3.90 -28.37
C GLY A 386 13.64 -4.66 -27.04
N VAL A 387 14.01 -5.95 -27.07
CA VAL A 387 13.92 -6.89 -25.93
C VAL A 387 15.15 -6.83 -25.01
N SER A 388 14.95 -6.72 -23.69
CA SER A 388 15.98 -7.01 -22.68
C SER A 388 15.38 -7.30 -21.28
N ALA A 389 16.19 -7.99 -20.46
CA ALA A 389 16.27 -8.12 -18.99
C ALA A 389 15.02 -8.01 -18.06
N PRO A 390 14.97 -8.77 -16.94
CA PRO A 390 13.89 -8.68 -15.95
C PRO A 390 13.83 -7.31 -15.27
N THR A 391 12.66 -6.67 -15.38
CA THR A 391 12.39 -5.31 -14.90
C THR A 391 12.07 -5.26 -13.40
N GLN A 392 12.05 -4.08 -12.78
CA GLN A 392 11.69 -3.93 -11.36
C GLN A 392 10.26 -4.45 -11.07
N GLY A 393 9.33 -4.21 -11.99
CA GLY A 393 7.97 -4.71 -11.98
C GLY A 393 7.84 -6.22 -12.16
N ASP A 394 8.82 -6.91 -12.77
CA ASP A 394 8.87 -8.39 -12.74
C ASP A 394 9.10 -8.88 -11.32
N LYS A 395 10.09 -8.30 -10.64
CA LYS A 395 10.48 -8.69 -9.28
C LYS A 395 9.32 -8.46 -8.30
N LEU A 396 8.68 -7.29 -8.33
CA LEU A 396 7.52 -6.98 -7.48
C LEU A 396 6.34 -7.92 -7.73
N ARG A 397 6.07 -8.27 -9.00
CA ARG A 397 5.03 -9.23 -9.38
C ARG A 397 5.34 -10.64 -8.85
N ALA A 398 6.58 -11.09 -8.99
CA ALA A 398 7.06 -12.39 -8.50
C ALA A 398 7.21 -12.47 -6.96
N LEU A 399 7.18 -11.33 -6.26
CA LEU A 399 7.11 -11.29 -4.79
C LEU A 399 5.67 -11.41 -4.31
N LYS A 400 4.71 -10.75 -4.98
CA LYS A 400 3.29 -10.91 -4.69
C LYS A 400 2.77 -12.32 -4.99
N SER A 401 3.39 -13.04 -5.95
CA SER A 401 3.05 -14.43 -6.30
C SER A 401 3.38 -15.49 -5.24
N ARG A 402 4.30 -15.20 -4.31
CA ARG A 402 4.82 -16.19 -3.33
C ARG A 402 4.04 -16.21 -2.02
N ARG A 403 2.92 -15.51 -1.96
CA ARG A 403 2.09 -15.34 -0.77
C ARG A 403 1.11 -16.51 -0.65
N ALA A 404 0.98 -17.09 0.54
CA ALA A 404 0.11 -18.24 0.75
C ALA A 404 -1.38 -17.82 0.68
N PRO A 405 -2.25 -18.62 0.03
CA PRO A 405 -3.67 -18.33 0.01
C PRO A 405 -4.26 -18.41 1.43
N ARG A 406 -4.87 -17.32 1.89
CA ARG A 406 -5.60 -17.30 3.17
C ARG A 406 -6.83 -18.21 3.09
N PRO A 407 -7.06 -19.09 4.08
CA PRO A 407 -8.39 -19.66 4.32
C PRO A 407 -9.40 -18.51 4.53
N ALA A 408 -10.61 -18.65 3.99
CA ALA A 408 -11.68 -17.63 4.10
C ALA A 408 -12.27 -17.47 5.53
N THR A 409 -11.60 -18.02 6.55
CA THR A 409 -12.06 -18.08 7.94
C THR A 409 -11.26 -17.16 8.85
N THR A 410 -11.32 -15.85 8.58
CA THR A 410 -10.97 -14.81 9.57
C THR A 410 -12.11 -13.79 9.68
N GLY A 411 -13.21 -14.17 10.33
CA GLY A 411 -14.16 -13.18 10.86
C GLY A 411 -15.65 -13.38 10.60
N THR A 412 -16.13 -14.50 10.04
CA THR A 412 -17.55 -14.83 10.12
C THR A 412 -17.94 -15.10 11.58
N LEU A 413 -18.54 -14.10 12.23
CA LEU A 413 -19.16 -14.26 13.54
C LEU A 413 -20.42 -15.13 13.38
N ARG A 414 -20.26 -16.46 13.40
CA ARG A 414 -21.39 -17.36 13.61
C ARG A 414 -21.99 -17.09 14.98
N MET A 415 -23.24 -16.65 14.99
CA MET A 415 -24.10 -16.76 16.17
C MET A 415 -24.28 -18.24 16.47
N GLU A 416 -24.00 -18.65 17.70
CA GLU A 416 -24.54 -19.88 18.26
C GLU A 416 -24.99 -19.55 19.69
N GLU A 417 -26.24 -19.87 20.00
CA GLU A 417 -26.94 -19.41 21.20
C GLU A 417 -26.40 -20.08 22.48
N MET A 418 -26.01 -19.27 23.46
CA MET A 418 -25.88 -19.75 24.84
C MET A 418 -27.25 -19.99 25.46
N LYS A 419 -27.81 -21.18 25.24
CA LYS A 419 -29.01 -21.62 25.96
C LYS A 419 -28.64 -22.01 27.39
N LEU A 420 -29.32 -21.39 28.35
CA LEU A 420 -29.07 -21.53 29.79
C LEU A 420 -29.25 -22.97 30.27
N HIS A 421 -28.38 -23.40 31.18
CA HIS A 421 -28.54 -24.68 31.89
C HIS A 421 -29.70 -24.60 32.89
N SER A 422 -30.75 -25.39 32.66
CA SER A 422 -31.77 -25.69 33.68
C SER A 422 -31.58 -27.12 34.21
N ARG A 423 -31.91 -27.34 35.48
CA ARG A 423 -31.67 -28.62 36.17
C ARG A 423 -32.84 -29.60 36.01
N SER A 424 -32.49 -30.84 35.67
CA SER A 424 -33.20 -32.13 35.85
C SER A 424 -34.63 -32.17 36.42
N SER A 425 -35.52 -32.88 35.71
CA SER A 425 -36.48 -33.81 36.35
C SER A 425 -36.94 -34.94 35.40
N SER A 426 -36.84 -36.19 35.89
CA SER A 426 -37.68 -37.38 35.62
C SER A 426 -38.15 -37.76 34.20
N GLN A 427 -37.88 -39.00 33.80
CA GLN A 427 -38.55 -39.72 32.70
C GLN A 427 -39.99 -40.12 33.01
N PRO A 428 -40.77 -40.53 31.98
CA PRO A 428 -41.38 -41.86 32.07
C PRO A 428 -41.31 -42.73 30.79
N LEU A 429 -41.11 -44.04 31.01
CA LEU A 429 -41.69 -45.23 30.35
C LEU A 429 -42.11 -45.12 28.85
N ARG A 430 -41.44 -45.80 27.91
CA ARG A 430 -41.47 -47.26 27.61
C ARG A 430 -42.73 -47.72 26.85
N LEU A 431 -42.56 -48.15 25.60
CA LEU A 431 -43.15 -49.40 25.07
C LEU A 431 -42.45 -49.82 23.76
N SER A 432 -42.28 -51.14 23.59
CA SER A 432 -41.71 -51.78 22.41
C SER A 432 -42.43 -53.12 22.18
N LEU A 433 -42.65 -53.45 20.91
CA LEU A 433 -43.06 -54.74 20.35
C LEU A 433 -42.34 -54.74 18.98
N GLY A 434 -41.42 -55.63 18.61
CA GLY A 434 -41.44 -57.10 18.65
C GLY A 434 -41.37 -57.58 17.18
N THR A 435 -40.65 -58.62 16.75
CA THR A 435 -39.90 -59.71 17.42
C THR A 435 -39.03 -60.49 16.42
N GLY A 436 -37.93 -61.12 16.88
CA GLY A 436 -37.24 -62.27 16.24
C GLY A 436 -36.16 -61.93 15.19
N GLN A 437 -35.02 -62.65 15.08
CA GLN A 437 -34.46 -63.77 15.84
C GLN A 437 -32.93 -63.59 16.03
N GLY A 438 -32.32 -64.25 17.04
CA GLY A 438 -30.86 -64.37 17.21
C GLY A 438 -30.30 -65.67 16.57
N PRO A 439 -29.17 -66.25 17.04
CA PRO A 439 -28.25 -65.85 18.11
C PRO A 439 -26.91 -65.29 17.52
N ALA A 440 -25.75 -65.15 18.18
CA ALA A 440 -25.26 -65.56 19.51
C ALA A 440 -24.20 -64.59 20.09
N SER A 441 -23.48 -65.04 21.14
CA SER A 441 -22.40 -64.37 21.90
C SER A 441 -21.28 -65.42 22.19
N PRO A 442 -20.23 -65.25 23.07
CA PRO A 442 -19.92 -64.14 24.00
C PRO A 442 -18.42 -63.80 24.33
N MET A 443 -18.20 -62.61 24.96
CA MET A 443 -17.21 -62.32 26.06
C MET A 443 -15.67 -62.36 25.75
N LYS A 444 -14.73 -61.78 26.55
CA LYS A 444 -14.74 -61.02 27.84
C LYS A 444 -13.48 -60.13 28.05
N ILE A 445 -13.55 -59.34 29.13
CA ILE A 445 -12.58 -58.48 29.84
C ILE A 445 -11.23 -59.12 30.29
N SER A 446 -10.12 -58.34 30.28
CA SER A 446 -9.02 -58.28 31.28
C SER A 446 -8.18 -57.00 31.02
N LYS A 447 -7.65 -56.16 31.93
CA LYS A 447 -7.04 -56.20 33.29
C LYS A 447 -5.54 -56.60 33.33
N LEU A 448 -4.74 -55.80 34.07
CA LEU A 448 -3.27 -55.83 34.23
C LEU A 448 -2.70 -57.15 34.78
N PRO A 449 -1.38 -57.36 34.66
CA PRO A 449 -0.56 -57.44 35.88
C PRO A 449 0.79 -56.67 35.82
N ALA A 450 1.54 -56.71 36.93
CA ALA A 450 2.85 -56.08 37.10
C ALA A 450 3.90 -57.07 37.66
N SER A 451 5.19 -56.71 37.56
CA SER A 451 6.36 -57.38 38.16
C SER A 451 7.58 -56.43 38.12
N SER A 452 8.65 -56.51 38.93
CA SER A 452 8.81 -56.81 40.37
C SER A 452 10.30 -56.55 40.76
N ALA A 453 10.59 -56.22 42.05
CA ALA A 453 11.91 -55.94 42.67
C ALA A 453 12.60 -54.60 42.24
N SER A 454 13.02 -53.66 43.12
CA SER A 454 13.83 -53.69 44.38
C SER A 454 15.35 -53.81 44.10
N ALA A 455 16.29 -53.10 44.75
CA ALA A 455 16.26 -52.45 46.08
C ALA A 455 17.29 -51.30 46.28
N ALA A 456 17.15 -50.63 47.43
CA ALA A 456 18.20 -50.05 48.30
C ALA A 456 18.97 -48.76 47.91
N ALA A 457 19.15 -47.93 48.93
CA ALA A 457 19.87 -46.65 48.89
C ALA A 457 21.23 -46.72 49.60
N LYS A 458 22.12 -45.77 49.32
CA LYS A 458 23.07 -45.26 50.33
C LYS A 458 23.51 -43.83 50.03
N ARG A 459 23.38 -42.95 51.04
CA ARG A 459 24.08 -41.66 51.10
C ARG A 459 25.59 -41.91 51.25
N ILE A 460 26.42 -40.95 50.81
CA ILE A 460 27.47 -40.33 51.63
C ILE A 460 27.74 -38.92 51.09
N ASN A 461 28.21 -38.05 51.99
CA ASN A 461 28.30 -36.60 51.85
C ASN A 461 29.77 -36.17 51.84
N ARG A 462 30.17 -35.14 51.06
CA ARG A 462 31.22 -34.16 51.41
C ARG A 462 31.43 -33.03 50.36
N SER A 463 30.84 -31.87 50.66
CA SER A 463 31.48 -30.54 50.77
C SER A 463 32.67 -30.11 49.87
N SER A 464 32.47 -28.95 49.20
CA SER A 464 33.42 -27.80 49.00
C SER A 464 34.78 -28.04 48.32
N THR A 465 35.32 -27.18 47.44
CA THR A 465 35.39 -25.70 47.47
C THR A 465 35.49 -25.08 46.05
N SER A 466 35.21 -23.78 45.93
CA SER A 466 35.65 -22.89 44.80
C SER A 466 37.04 -22.29 45.15
N PRO A 467 37.86 -21.67 44.24
CA PRO A 467 37.43 -20.57 43.34
C PRO A 467 38.18 -20.31 42.01
N SER A 468 37.67 -19.30 41.27
CA SER A 468 38.39 -18.28 40.45
C SER A 468 38.71 -18.51 38.95
N ASN A 469 38.33 -17.49 38.15
CA ASN A 469 38.96 -16.90 36.94
C ASN A 469 39.73 -17.82 35.95
N SER A 470 39.42 -17.84 34.65
CA SER A 470 39.51 -16.65 33.78
C SER A 470 39.16 -16.92 32.29
N ARG A 471 38.82 -15.84 31.57
CA ARG A 471 39.06 -15.52 30.14
C ARG A 471 38.85 -16.56 29.02
N SER A 472 37.89 -16.22 28.14
CA SER A 472 37.95 -16.28 26.65
C SER A 472 38.43 -17.53 25.92
N SER A 473 37.58 -18.07 25.05
CA SER A 473 37.86 -18.09 23.59
C SER A 473 36.65 -18.49 22.74
N VAL A 474 36.71 -18.06 21.49
CA VAL A 474 35.78 -18.33 20.40
C VAL A 474 35.69 -19.83 20.10
N PHE A 475 34.48 -20.35 19.89
CA PHE A 475 34.28 -21.57 19.09
C PHE A 475 33.19 -21.36 18.04
N SER A 476 33.60 -21.47 16.78
CA SER A 476 32.70 -21.60 15.63
C SER A 476 32.54 -23.07 15.27
N SER A 477 31.30 -23.54 15.17
CA SER A 477 30.90 -24.65 14.28
C SER A 477 29.52 -24.29 13.73
N ARG A 478 29.44 -23.88 12.45
CA ARG A 478 29.38 -24.73 11.25
C ARG A 478 28.16 -25.67 11.26
N LEU A 479 27.22 -25.40 10.36
CA LEU A 479 26.57 -26.40 9.49
C LEU A 479 25.77 -25.67 8.40
N ALA A 480 26.28 -25.67 7.16
CA ALA A 480 25.55 -25.53 5.88
C ALA A 480 26.53 -25.30 4.70
N SER A 481 27.19 -26.37 4.24
CA SER A 481 27.33 -26.59 2.80
C SER A 481 25.98 -27.18 2.30
N SER A 482 25.62 -27.24 1.01
CA SER A 482 26.34 -27.00 -0.24
C SER A 482 25.34 -26.57 -1.31
N LEU A 483 25.84 -26.00 -2.43
CA LEU A 483 25.33 -26.00 -3.81
C LEU A 483 25.59 -24.66 -4.49
N SER A 484 26.85 -24.46 -4.86
CA SER A 484 27.29 -23.48 -5.84
C SER A 484 28.19 -24.22 -6.81
N ASP A 485 27.70 -24.52 -8.00
CA ASP A 485 28.49 -24.66 -9.24
C ASP A 485 27.54 -24.98 -10.39
N LEU A 486 27.57 -24.13 -11.43
CA LEU A 486 27.62 -24.55 -12.84
C LEU A 486 27.69 -23.31 -13.75
N TYR A 487 28.76 -23.31 -14.56
CA TYR A 487 29.08 -22.47 -15.73
C TYR A 487 29.93 -21.21 -15.54
N VAL A 488 31.24 -21.46 -15.70
CA VAL A 488 32.22 -20.55 -16.29
C VAL A 488 32.38 -20.94 -17.76
N GLU A 489 32.35 -19.98 -18.69
CA GLU A 489 33.16 -20.08 -19.91
C GLU A 489 33.93 -18.77 -20.17
N ASP A 490 35.18 -18.99 -20.57
CA ASP A 490 36.29 -18.05 -20.70
C ASP A 490 36.17 -17.15 -21.94
N ARG A 491 36.49 -15.85 -21.80
CA ARG A 491 37.22 -15.08 -22.84
C ARG A 491 38.13 -14.00 -22.24
N LYS A 492 39.40 -14.35 -22.07
CA LYS A 492 40.59 -13.48 -22.30
C LYS A 492 40.48 -12.71 -23.64
N SER A 493 41.08 -11.52 -23.87
CA SER A 493 41.92 -10.59 -23.09
C SER A 493 41.95 -9.22 -23.81
N ALA A 494 42.18 -8.10 -23.10
CA ALA A 494 43.20 -7.09 -23.46
C ALA A 494 43.18 -5.83 -22.55
N TYR A 495 44.22 -5.74 -21.72
CA TYR A 495 44.87 -4.56 -21.11
C TYR A 495 44.39 -3.13 -21.43
N ALA A 496 44.18 -2.33 -20.37
CA ALA A 496 45.09 -1.22 -20.02
C ALA A 496 44.95 -0.85 -18.53
N SER A 497 46.05 -0.48 -17.87
CA SER A 497 46.18 -0.38 -16.42
C SER A 497 46.67 0.99 -15.94
N ALA A 498 46.06 1.55 -14.88
CA ALA A 498 46.62 2.58 -14.01
C ALA A 498 45.91 2.55 -12.63
N PRO A 499 46.52 3.03 -11.53
CA PRO A 499 46.39 2.32 -10.26
C PRO A 499 45.55 3.01 -9.18
N SER A 500 45.11 2.17 -8.23
CA SER A 500 44.58 2.53 -6.92
C SER A 500 45.62 3.17 -6.00
N PHE A 501 45.18 4.06 -5.09
CA PHE A 501 45.48 3.95 -3.66
C PHE A 501 44.41 4.65 -2.82
N SER A 502 44.12 4.08 -1.64
CA SER A 502 43.22 4.61 -0.62
C SER A 502 44.04 5.13 0.55
N LEU A 503 43.57 6.17 1.25
CA LEU A 503 43.79 6.40 2.69
C LEU A 503 42.93 7.58 3.18
N SER A 504 42.21 7.38 4.29
CA SER A 504 41.65 8.44 5.15
C SER A 504 42.50 8.53 6.43
N PRO A 505 42.50 9.66 7.17
CA PRO A 505 41.42 9.93 8.13
C PRO A 505 41.01 11.41 8.28
N ALA A 506 39.95 11.67 9.06
CA ALA A 506 39.43 13.00 9.41
C ALA A 506 40.22 13.66 10.58
N PRO A 507 39.97 14.95 10.93
CA PRO A 507 38.87 15.26 11.85
C PRO A 507 38.11 16.60 11.60
N SER A 508 37.10 16.85 12.46
CA SER A 508 36.03 17.86 12.42
C SER A 508 36.42 19.32 12.72
N THR A 509 35.62 20.32 12.29
CA THR A 509 34.92 21.31 13.18
C THR A 509 34.15 22.46 12.45
N LEU A 510 33.09 22.96 13.11
CA LEU A 510 32.54 24.34 13.15
C LEU A 510 31.82 25.04 11.95
N ALA A 511 30.49 25.19 12.14
CA ALA A 511 29.64 26.41 11.99
C ALA A 511 29.32 27.06 10.60
N PRO A 512 28.13 27.71 10.45
CA PRO A 512 27.63 28.22 9.16
C PRO A 512 27.74 29.75 8.94
N PRO A 513 27.66 30.25 7.69
CA PRO A 513 27.56 31.68 7.37
C PRO A 513 26.10 32.23 7.32
N PRO A 514 25.87 33.54 7.51
CA PRO A 514 24.54 34.14 7.66
C PRO A 514 23.94 34.77 6.38
N VAL A 515 22.66 35.12 6.48
CA VAL A 515 21.80 35.78 5.47
C VAL A 515 21.96 37.32 5.50
N PRO A 516 21.91 38.03 4.36
CA PRO A 516 21.64 39.47 4.33
C PRO A 516 20.15 39.80 4.07
N ARG A 517 19.59 40.71 4.87
CA ARG A 517 18.31 41.42 4.62
C ARG A 517 18.60 42.90 4.39
N TYR A 518 18.06 43.48 3.33
CA TYR A 518 17.59 44.88 3.19
C TYR A 518 16.62 44.88 1.99
N ALA A 519 15.40 45.43 1.91
CA ALA A 519 14.56 46.37 2.66
C ALA A 519 14.16 47.56 1.76
N ASN A 520 12.85 47.66 1.47
CA ASN A 520 12.06 48.81 0.98
C ASN A 520 12.47 49.63 -0.27
N GLY A 521 11.50 49.83 -1.16
CA GLY A 521 11.49 50.90 -2.19
C GLY A 521 10.20 50.90 -3.01
N THR A 522 9.39 51.94 -2.93
CA THR A 522 8.05 52.08 -3.56
C THR A 522 8.05 52.99 -4.80
N ARG A 523 6.95 52.93 -5.60
CA ARG A 523 6.63 53.70 -6.83
C ARG A 523 7.29 53.14 -8.11
N GLY A 524 6.74 53.33 -9.31
CA GLY A 524 5.52 54.03 -9.74
C GLY A 524 5.27 53.78 -11.24
N ALA A 525 4.11 54.17 -11.76
CA ALA A 525 3.68 53.84 -13.13
C ALA A 525 4.28 54.76 -14.21
N GLN A 526 4.46 54.21 -15.43
CA GLN A 526 4.15 54.76 -16.78
C GLN A 526 4.91 53.89 -17.81
N HIS A 527 4.27 53.23 -18.77
CA HIS A 527 3.65 53.77 -20.00
C HIS A 527 4.66 54.49 -20.89
N GLU A 528 5.15 53.81 -21.94
CA GLU A 528 5.37 54.46 -23.23
C GLU A 528 5.26 53.46 -24.40
N VAL A 529 4.60 53.91 -25.45
CA VAL A 529 4.41 53.21 -26.72
C VAL A 529 5.23 53.98 -27.74
N ASN A 530 6.01 53.30 -28.59
CA ASN A 530 6.22 53.85 -29.92
C ASN A 530 6.43 52.80 -31.00
N ASN A 531 5.77 53.03 -32.13
CA ASN A 531 6.05 52.40 -33.42
C ASN A 531 7.31 53.03 -34.02
N ASN A 532 7.99 52.31 -34.93
CA ASN A 532 8.18 52.90 -36.25
C ASN A 532 8.34 51.88 -37.39
N ASN A 533 7.91 52.31 -38.59
CA ASN A 533 7.98 51.57 -39.85
C ASN A 533 9.41 51.50 -40.43
N GLY A 534 9.66 50.54 -41.34
CA GLY A 534 10.95 50.44 -42.03
C GLY A 534 11.09 49.39 -43.14
N SER A 535 10.12 49.37 -44.08
CA SER A 535 10.19 48.82 -45.45
C SER A 535 11.50 48.21 -46.02
N GLY A 536 11.41 47.07 -46.73
CA GLY A 536 12.36 46.75 -47.81
C GLY A 536 12.43 45.31 -48.36
N GLY A 537 12.09 45.13 -49.64
CA GLY A 537 12.86 44.28 -50.57
C GLY A 537 12.44 42.81 -50.79
N SER A 538 11.92 42.51 -51.99
CA SER A 538 11.62 41.17 -52.50
C SER A 538 12.87 40.41 -53.00
N ALA A 539 12.87 39.07 -52.91
CA ALA A 539 13.48 38.18 -53.91
C ALA A 539 12.94 36.74 -53.81
N ALA A 540 12.56 36.14 -54.95
CA ALA A 540 12.29 34.71 -55.08
C ALA A 540 13.55 33.95 -55.56
N PRO A 541 13.51 32.61 -55.61
CA PRO A 541 13.90 31.99 -56.88
C PRO A 541 12.96 30.87 -57.35
N LEU A 542 13.05 30.59 -58.66
CA LEU A 542 12.24 29.64 -59.42
C LEU A 542 12.95 28.31 -59.68
N ALA A 543 12.14 27.34 -60.09
CA ALA A 543 12.42 25.93 -60.37
C ALA A 543 13.53 25.58 -61.39
N GLY A 544 14.01 24.33 -61.32
CA GLY A 544 13.96 23.43 -62.49
C GLY A 544 15.22 22.63 -62.86
N LYS A 545 15.00 21.36 -63.27
CA LYS A 545 15.91 20.29 -63.76
C LYS A 545 16.50 19.40 -62.64
N GLY A 546 16.44 18.06 -62.66
CA GLY A 546 15.81 17.12 -63.60
C GLY A 546 16.81 16.22 -64.33
N PHE A 547 17.01 14.98 -63.86
CA PHE A 547 17.65 13.88 -64.63
C PHE A 547 17.14 12.50 -64.15
N VAL A 548 17.19 11.53 -65.07
CA VAL A 548 16.61 10.18 -64.98
C VAL A 548 17.72 9.11 -65.00
N TYR A 549 17.43 7.90 -64.49
CA TYR A 549 17.96 6.54 -64.79
C TYR A 549 18.00 5.72 -63.47
N ARG A 550 17.75 4.40 -63.39
CA ARG A 550 17.06 3.41 -64.25
C ARG A 550 16.83 2.15 -63.38
N SER A 551 15.72 1.44 -63.54
CA SER A 551 15.49 0.12 -62.89
C SER A 551 16.00 -1.03 -63.79
N PRO A 552 16.37 -2.20 -63.22
CA PRO A 552 16.35 -3.47 -63.93
C PRO A 552 15.25 -4.43 -63.41
N TYR A 553 14.64 -5.16 -64.36
CA TYR A 553 13.60 -6.19 -64.17
C TYR A 553 14.18 -7.62 -64.29
N GLY A 554 13.46 -8.60 -63.73
CA GLY A 554 13.58 -10.05 -63.99
C GLY A 554 12.88 -10.84 -62.87
N ALA A 555 11.70 -11.48 -63.00
CA ALA A 555 11.17 -12.41 -64.01
C ALA A 555 12.03 -13.70 -64.12
N MET A 556 11.52 -14.95 -64.04
CA MET A 556 10.17 -15.49 -64.28
C MET A 556 9.98 -16.94 -63.72
N LYS A 557 8.72 -17.39 -63.58
CA LYS A 557 8.22 -18.81 -63.47
C LYS A 557 8.65 -19.66 -62.23
N GLY A 558 7.86 -20.62 -61.72
CA GLY A 558 6.45 -20.95 -61.99
C GLY A 558 5.99 -22.33 -61.45
N GLN A 559 4.70 -22.39 -61.08
CA GLN A 559 3.79 -23.56 -61.04
C GLN A 559 3.90 -24.74 -60.03
N SER A 560 2.71 -25.03 -59.46
CA SER A 560 2.07 -26.35 -59.25
C SER A 560 2.38 -27.21 -58.01
N GLY A 561 1.32 -27.53 -57.26
CA GLY A 561 1.33 -28.47 -56.13
C GLY A 561 0.01 -28.54 -55.36
N ARG A 562 -1.07 -29.06 -55.98
CA ARG A 562 -2.30 -29.46 -55.24
C ARG A 562 -1.98 -30.64 -54.31
N TYR A 563 -2.63 -30.77 -53.15
CA TYR A 563 -3.21 -32.05 -52.69
C TYR A 563 -4.18 -31.86 -51.49
N LEU A 564 -5.41 -32.39 -51.64
CA LEU A 564 -6.44 -32.83 -50.68
C LEU A 564 -6.51 -32.17 -49.26
N SER A 565 -7.61 -31.55 -48.81
CA SER A 565 -9.00 -32.06 -48.67
C SER A 565 -9.18 -33.26 -47.73
N ARG A 566 -9.71 -33.01 -46.51
CA ARG A 566 -10.70 -33.88 -45.82
C ARG A 566 -11.41 -33.11 -44.69
N SER A 567 -12.74 -33.23 -44.67
CA SER A 567 -13.68 -32.63 -43.71
C SER A 567 -14.34 -33.76 -42.88
N ILE A 568 -15.50 -33.45 -42.23
CA ILE A 568 -16.50 -34.40 -41.65
C ILE A 568 -16.13 -34.89 -40.22
N PRO A 569 -17.06 -35.01 -39.23
CA PRO A 569 -18.01 -34.00 -38.76
C PRO A 569 -18.16 -33.95 -37.20
N VAL A 570 -19.16 -33.18 -36.75
CA VAL A 570 -19.76 -33.20 -35.40
C VAL A 570 -20.49 -34.54 -35.12
N SER A 571 -20.49 -35.01 -33.86
CA SER A 571 -21.51 -35.94 -33.35
C SER A 571 -22.09 -35.43 -32.02
N VAL A 572 -23.40 -35.62 -31.84
CA VAL A 572 -24.20 -35.13 -30.71
C VAL A 572 -24.43 -36.25 -29.69
N SER A 573 -24.19 -35.96 -28.41
CA SER A 573 -24.83 -36.59 -27.23
C SER A 573 -24.44 -35.84 -25.97
#